data_AF-A0A351UKY9-F1
#
_entry.id   AF-A0A351UKY9-F1
#
_cell.length_a   1.000
_cell.length_b   1.000
_cell.length_c   1.000
_cell.angle_alpha   90.00
_cell.angle_beta   90.00
_cell.angle_gamma   90.00
#
_symmetry.space_group_name_H-M   'P 1'
#
loop_
_entity.id
_entity.type
_entity.pdbx_description
1 polymer ?
#
loop_
_entity_poly.entity_id
_entity_poly.type
_entity_poly.pdbx_seq_one_letter_code
_entity_poly.pdbx_strand_id
1 'polypeptide(L)'
;MRIIKLLFVQVLLLSGCFAAAKAQEGSAGANAPSEKAIVDPVGWKPVDEAKTIVDPVGWKPVDTKSRGSAYRLSIMDFEVQSDNPQYKYLGKGFSEFISIELSRAKGMAIIDREKREEVFKEQAFNLSGAVDAKNSIEMGKMLAADYLVTGKIFDLLGDLTVTLKVVATATGEVAFEDKVTDKLTKYNYISSKCAEKIVKHFYANAQVLTAREVEKPAEAAIKFSKAVDAYDKKDFTAAKKALTEAKKLDPQNRAVNLYMDKLFTTTTKFKVMPEFYTSYENPAYLAYLTQDKAYFTQSSVAADKDQARTPQDGVQEHTERTGVGYFMPVMKGWGVGVEYVRFHTRDAVLGWLSDPARLGKKLAIVSNENVTTKGAMLSTGFRVTRNISVGGDVAALTKKREYWISDKRVDGTTNPNDTNGNYVDSPDQSVLAYTAALLVKNSASTLFFDSQYTGTDQKAEYYDTAADVFRQYDMPSVLENTLTWLLNDKRTSLVVKHAVYSYSGRDYAMTRLMPAAEQRLGKRLSLRAGAEMTNIELYGEKSSGSGFMAGGSADLGRNWTFDLNWTSRHRPSRNLNDFKFREDLIFITVSRAGILFGD
;
A
#
# COMPACT_ATOMS: atom_id res chain seq x y z
N MET A 1 -17.00 0.76 5.46
CA MET A 1 -16.68 1.29 6.80
C MET A 1 -16.82 0.23 7.90
N ARG A 2 -18.02 -0.35 8.14
CA ARG A 2 -18.21 -1.39 9.17
C ARG A 2 -17.16 -2.51 9.12
N ILE A 3 -16.95 -3.15 7.96
CA ILE A 3 -15.96 -4.23 7.76
C ILE A 3 -14.55 -3.84 8.24
N ILE A 4 -14.04 -2.67 7.86
CA ILE A 4 -12.67 -2.25 8.24
C ILE A 4 -12.54 -2.05 9.76
N LYS A 5 -13.55 -1.45 10.41
CA LYS A 5 -13.58 -1.35 11.87
C LYS A 5 -13.69 -2.72 12.55
N LEU A 6 -14.48 -3.63 11.97
CA LEU A 6 -14.65 -5.00 12.48
C LEU A 6 -13.34 -5.79 12.41
N LEU A 7 -12.66 -5.78 11.25
CA LEU A 7 -11.37 -6.44 11.04
C LEU A 7 -10.33 -5.98 12.08
N PHE A 8 -10.15 -4.67 12.26
CA PHE A 8 -9.16 -4.17 13.22
C PHE A 8 -9.48 -4.55 14.67
N VAL A 9 -10.75 -4.50 15.08
CA VAL A 9 -11.17 -4.92 16.43
C VAL A 9 -11.02 -6.44 16.61
N GLN A 10 -11.41 -7.25 15.61
CA GLN A 10 -11.23 -8.70 15.65
C GLN A 10 -9.75 -9.08 15.70
N VAL A 11 -8.88 -8.43 14.93
CA VAL A 11 -7.44 -8.70 14.93
C VAL A 11 -6.79 -8.28 16.25
N LEU A 12 -7.17 -7.14 16.85
CA LEU A 12 -6.71 -6.76 18.20
C LEU A 12 -7.11 -7.79 19.27
N LEU A 13 -8.35 -8.31 19.22
CA LEU A 13 -8.82 -9.32 20.16
C LEU A 13 -8.12 -10.68 19.94
N LEU A 14 -8.06 -11.15 18.69
CA LEU A 14 -7.44 -12.44 18.34
C LEU A 14 -5.94 -12.46 18.60
N SER A 15 -5.22 -11.36 18.33
CA SER A 15 -3.78 -11.28 18.58
C SER A 15 -3.42 -11.26 20.07
N GLY A 16 -4.29 -10.69 20.92
CA GLY A 16 -4.20 -10.84 22.38
C GLY A 16 -4.37 -12.29 22.83
N CYS A 17 -5.30 -13.03 22.24
CA CYS A 17 -5.49 -14.46 22.52
C CYS A 17 -4.32 -15.32 22.00
N PHE A 18 -3.77 -15.03 20.81
CA PHE A 18 -2.64 -15.79 20.24
C PHE A 18 -1.35 -15.65 21.07
N ALA A 19 -1.08 -14.48 21.64
CA ALA A 19 0.05 -14.29 22.54
C ALA A 19 -0.08 -15.15 23.81
N ALA A 20 -1.27 -15.21 24.41
CA ALA A 20 -1.53 -16.02 25.60
C ALA A 20 -1.53 -17.54 25.30
N ALA A 21 -2.06 -17.96 24.14
CA ALA A 21 -2.14 -19.38 23.77
C ALA A 21 -0.75 -20.01 23.58
N LYS A 22 0.18 -19.33 22.89
CA LYS A 22 1.50 -19.91 22.58
C LYS A 22 2.42 -20.10 23.79
N ALA A 23 2.26 -19.30 24.85
CA ALA A 23 2.95 -19.54 26.12
C ALA A 23 2.54 -20.87 26.77
N GLN A 24 1.37 -21.42 26.39
CA GLN A 24 0.77 -22.62 26.97
C GLN A 24 0.99 -23.89 26.13
N GLU A 25 1.48 -23.79 24.89
CA GLU A 25 1.70 -24.93 23.97
C GLU A 25 3.02 -25.70 24.21
N GLY A 26 3.62 -25.57 25.40
CA GLY A 26 4.86 -26.23 25.79
C GLY A 26 4.83 -27.77 25.90
N SER A 27 3.74 -28.44 25.52
CA SER A 27 3.67 -29.91 25.46
C SER A 27 2.50 -30.46 24.60
N ALA A 28 2.75 -30.77 23.32
CA ALA A 28 1.92 -31.70 22.54
C ALA A 28 2.73 -32.32 21.37
N GLY A 29 2.49 -33.61 21.09
CA GLY A 29 3.18 -34.34 20.02
C GLY A 29 2.51 -34.23 18.65
N ALA A 30 3.27 -34.52 17.59
CA ALA A 30 2.80 -34.44 16.21
C ALA A 30 1.84 -35.59 15.81
N ASN A 31 0.92 -35.29 14.89
CA ASN A 31 0.52 -36.20 13.81
C ASN A 31 -0.27 -35.44 12.72
N ALA A 32 -0.08 -35.79 11.45
CA ALA A 32 -0.76 -35.20 10.31
C ALA A 32 -1.41 -36.29 9.42
N PRO A 33 -2.66 -36.12 8.96
CA PRO A 33 -3.27 -36.99 7.96
C PRO A 33 -3.04 -36.49 6.52
N SER A 34 -3.03 -37.40 5.56
CA SER A 34 -2.64 -37.17 4.16
C SER A 34 -3.81 -36.96 3.18
N GLU A 35 -3.47 -36.49 1.97
CA GLU A 35 -4.39 -36.29 0.85
C GLU A 35 -5.05 -37.59 0.35
N LYS A 36 -6.21 -37.45 -0.31
CA LYS A 36 -6.70 -38.40 -1.32
C LYS A 36 -7.33 -37.66 -2.50
N ALA A 37 -6.94 -38.05 -3.70
CA ALA A 37 -7.57 -37.60 -4.95
C ALA A 37 -8.79 -38.47 -5.30
N ILE A 38 -9.73 -37.92 -6.09
CA ILE A 38 -10.82 -38.63 -6.76
C ILE A 38 -10.91 -38.09 -8.21
N VAL A 39 -11.31 -38.95 -9.16
CA VAL A 39 -11.29 -38.72 -10.61
C VAL A 39 -12.71 -38.71 -11.19
N ASP A 40 -12.91 -38.02 -12.32
CA ASP A 40 -14.16 -37.94 -13.09
C ASP A 40 -14.70 -39.31 -13.58
N PRO A 41 -15.99 -39.34 -13.97
CA PRO A 41 -16.34 -40.05 -15.21
C PRO A 41 -17.24 -39.28 -16.20
N VAL A 42 -17.05 -39.60 -17.49
CA VAL A 42 -17.84 -39.22 -18.69
C VAL A 42 -19.22 -39.93 -18.66
N GLY A 43 -20.33 -39.49 -19.29
CA GLY A 43 -20.66 -38.33 -20.16
C GLY A 43 -21.58 -38.76 -21.34
N TRP A 44 -22.36 -37.85 -21.97
CA TRP A 44 -23.19 -38.17 -23.17
C TRP A 44 -23.50 -36.97 -24.10
N LYS A 45 -23.88 -37.28 -25.35
CA LYS A 45 -24.25 -36.43 -26.53
C LYS A 45 -24.97 -37.34 -27.57
N PRO A 46 -25.56 -36.85 -28.69
CA PRO A 46 -25.80 -35.48 -29.18
C PRO A 46 -27.31 -35.11 -29.01
N VAL A 47 -28.10 -34.38 -29.82
CA VAL A 47 -28.03 -33.69 -31.15
C VAL A 47 -28.87 -32.36 -31.04
N ASP A 48 -29.40 -31.61 -32.02
CA ASP A 48 -29.61 -31.72 -33.49
C ASP A 48 -29.57 -30.31 -34.17
N GLU A 49 -29.90 -30.18 -35.46
CA GLU A 49 -29.67 -28.96 -36.27
C GLU A 49 -30.93 -28.27 -36.87
N ALA A 50 -30.81 -26.95 -37.05
CA ALA A 50 -31.54 -26.16 -38.05
C ALA A 50 -30.59 -25.13 -38.71
N LYS A 51 -30.77 -24.87 -40.02
CA LYS A 51 -29.66 -24.46 -40.90
C LYS A 51 -29.40 -22.95 -41.06
N THR A 52 -28.14 -22.59 -40.85
CA THR A 52 -27.30 -21.57 -41.54
C THR A 52 -27.93 -20.37 -42.27
N ILE A 53 -27.44 -19.18 -41.91
CA ILE A 53 -26.73 -18.30 -42.86
C ILE A 53 -25.31 -18.09 -42.29
N VAL A 54 -24.29 -17.93 -43.14
CA VAL A 54 -22.87 -17.89 -42.75
C VAL A 54 -22.26 -16.52 -43.10
N ASP A 55 -21.52 -15.94 -42.15
CA ASP A 55 -20.76 -14.69 -42.28
C ASP A 55 -19.29 -14.98 -41.89
N PRO A 56 -18.25 -14.57 -42.66
CA PRO A 56 -16.89 -15.14 -42.54
C PRO A 56 -16.13 -14.89 -41.23
N VAL A 57 -16.62 -14.03 -40.34
CA VAL A 57 -15.99 -13.74 -39.04
C VAL A 57 -17.01 -13.94 -37.92
N GLY A 58 -16.94 -15.09 -37.25
CA GLY A 58 -17.96 -15.64 -36.34
C GLY A 58 -18.22 -14.89 -35.02
N TRP A 59 -18.25 -13.56 -35.02
CA TRP A 59 -18.69 -12.74 -33.90
C TRP A 59 -20.22 -12.67 -33.86
N LYS A 60 -20.82 -13.07 -32.73
CA LYS A 60 -22.25 -12.84 -32.44
C LYS A 60 -22.38 -11.74 -31.38
N PRO A 61 -23.36 -10.81 -31.51
CA PRO A 61 -23.74 -9.93 -30.42
C PRO A 61 -24.11 -10.74 -29.16
N VAL A 62 -23.80 -10.20 -27.98
CA VAL A 62 -24.24 -10.81 -26.72
C VAL A 62 -25.72 -10.50 -26.54
N ASP A 63 -26.59 -11.51 -26.57
CA ASP A 63 -28.01 -11.33 -26.25
C ASP A 63 -28.18 -11.00 -24.76
N THR A 64 -28.31 -9.72 -24.46
CA THR A 64 -28.46 -9.19 -23.11
C THR A 64 -29.80 -9.56 -22.45
N LYS A 65 -30.84 -9.92 -23.23
CA LYS A 65 -32.12 -10.40 -22.67
C LYS A 65 -31.95 -11.75 -21.96
N SER A 66 -31.00 -12.58 -22.39
CA SER A 66 -30.78 -13.92 -21.85
C SER A 66 -30.12 -13.96 -20.46
N ARG A 67 -29.52 -12.86 -19.98
CA ARG A 67 -28.57 -12.88 -18.84
C ARG A 67 -28.91 -12.02 -17.63
N GLY A 68 -29.91 -11.13 -17.71
CA GLY A 68 -30.20 -10.17 -16.63
C GLY A 68 -29.03 -9.23 -16.29
N SER A 69 -28.08 -9.09 -17.21
CA SER A 69 -26.81 -8.37 -17.03
C SER A 69 -26.96 -6.87 -17.31
N ALA A 70 -26.20 -6.05 -16.59
CA ALA A 70 -26.12 -4.60 -16.80
C ALA A 70 -25.57 -4.24 -18.19
N TYR A 71 -26.17 -3.25 -18.85
CA TYR A 71 -25.71 -2.73 -20.14
C TYR A 71 -24.35 -2.04 -20.01
N ARG A 72 -23.45 -2.33 -20.95
CA ARG A 72 -22.06 -1.88 -20.94
C ARG A 72 -21.90 -0.61 -21.77
N LEU A 73 -21.79 0.54 -21.10
CA LEU A 73 -21.74 1.85 -21.75
C LEU A 73 -20.31 2.43 -21.75
N SER A 74 -19.89 2.94 -22.90
CA SER A 74 -18.73 3.83 -23.02
C SER A 74 -19.19 5.27 -23.24
N ILE A 75 -18.77 6.20 -22.39
CA ILE A 75 -19.05 7.63 -22.58
C ILE A 75 -17.84 8.26 -23.28
N MET A 76 -18.04 8.68 -24.52
CA MET A 76 -17.01 9.33 -25.34
C MET A 76 -16.88 10.80 -24.93
N ASP A 77 -15.78 11.46 -25.32
CA ASP A 77 -15.66 12.90 -25.11
C ASP A 77 -16.58 13.68 -26.05
N PHE A 78 -17.27 14.67 -25.50
CA PHE A 78 -18.26 15.44 -26.25
C PHE A 78 -17.58 16.52 -27.08
N GLU A 79 -18.07 16.74 -28.30
CA GLU A 79 -17.55 17.79 -29.18
C GLU A 79 -18.00 19.17 -28.67
N VAL A 80 -17.06 20.06 -28.33
CA VAL A 80 -17.40 21.41 -27.88
C VAL A 80 -17.44 22.38 -29.06
N GLN A 81 -18.61 22.96 -29.32
CA GLN A 81 -18.84 24.02 -30.30
C GLN A 81 -19.13 25.33 -29.55
N SER A 82 -18.09 26.12 -29.30
CA SER A 82 -18.16 27.38 -28.54
C SER A 82 -16.92 28.22 -28.80
N ASP A 83 -17.08 29.50 -29.11
CA ASP A 83 -15.96 30.43 -29.30
C ASP A 83 -15.20 30.75 -28.00
N ASN A 84 -15.79 30.49 -26.84
CA ASN A 84 -15.17 30.73 -25.54
C ASN A 84 -13.96 29.79 -25.31
N PRO A 85 -12.71 30.30 -25.29
CA PRO A 85 -11.52 29.44 -25.19
C PRO A 85 -11.40 28.70 -23.84
N GLN A 86 -12.13 29.15 -22.82
CA GLN A 86 -12.17 28.45 -21.53
C GLN A 86 -12.91 27.11 -21.64
N TYR A 87 -13.86 27.00 -22.57
CA TYR A 87 -14.76 25.85 -22.69
C TYR A 87 -14.17 24.69 -23.50
N LYS A 88 -13.02 24.88 -24.17
CA LYS A 88 -12.32 23.88 -25.01
C LYS A 88 -12.28 22.44 -24.47
N TYR A 89 -12.21 22.28 -23.15
CA TYR A 89 -12.10 20.95 -22.50
C TYR A 89 -13.41 20.46 -21.86
N LEU A 90 -14.51 21.23 -21.88
CA LEU A 90 -15.79 20.86 -21.23
C LEU A 90 -16.28 19.49 -21.65
N GLY A 91 -16.04 19.06 -22.90
CA GLY A 91 -16.40 17.73 -23.37
C GLY A 91 -15.80 16.58 -22.58
N LYS A 92 -14.57 16.75 -22.07
CA LYS A 92 -13.88 15.81 -21.17
C LYS A 92 -14.41 15.87 -19.73
N GLY A 93 -14.83 17.06 -19.29
CA GLY A 93 -15.46 17.22 -17.98
C GLY A 93 -16.86 16.60 -17.94
N PHE A 94 -17.69 16.87 -18.94
CA PHE A 94 -19.05 16.34 -19.04
C PHE A 94 -19.10 14.84 -19.32
N SER A 95 -18.18 14.28 -20.13
CA SER A 95 -18.09 12.82 -20.28
C SER A 95 -17.85 12.13 -18.92
N GLU A 96 -16.97 12.68 -18.09
CA GLU A 96 -16.71 12.15 -16.74
C GLU A 96 -17.78 12.49 -15.70
N PHE A 97 -18.41 13.68 -15.74
CA PHE A 97 -19.57 13.98 -14.87
C PHE A 97 -20.74 13.00 -15.15
N ILE A 98 -21.07 12.78 -16.43
CA ILE A 98 -22.15 11.89 -16.86
C ILE A 98 -21.78 10.42 -16.56
N SER A 99 -20.56 10.00 -16.85
CA SER A 99 -20.01 8.68 -16.48
C SER A 99 -20.18 8.39 -14.98
N ILE A 100 -19.86 9.36 -14.13
CA ILE A 100 -19.96 9.19 -12.67
C ILE A 100 -21.42 9.16 -12.21
N GLU A 101 -22.30 9.99 -12.75
CA GLU A 101 -23.72 9.94 -12.41
C GLU A 101 -24.42 8.67 -12.94
N LEU A 102 -24.04 8.17 -14.12
CA LEU A 102 -24.48 6.88 -14.66
C LEU A 102 -23.98 5.70 -13.80
N SER A 103 -22.75 5.78 -13.26
CA SER A 103 -22.18 4.73 -12.38
C SER A 103 -22.96 4.52 -11.07
N ARG A 104 -23.88 5.44 -10.73
CA ARG A 104 -24.80 5.33 -9.59
C ARG A 104 -26.08 4.56 -9.92
N ALA A 105 -26.39 4.32 -11.20
CA ALA A 105 -27.60 3.63 -11.64
C ALA A 105 -27.42 2.10 -11.60
N LYS A 106 -28.44 1.40 -11.09
CA LYS A 106 -28.51 -0.07 -11.24
C LYS A 106 -28.75 -0.42 -12.72
N GLY A 107 -28.14 -1.50 -13.18
CA GLY A 107 -28.25 -1.95 -14.59
C GLY A 107 -27.28 -1.27 -15.56
N MET A 108 -26.40 -0.38 -15.09
CA MET A 108 -25.36 0.25 -15.92
C MET A 108 -23.96 -0.23 -15.52
N ALA A 109 -23.15 -0.65 -16.50
CA ALA A 109 -21.76 -1.03 -16.36
C ALA A 109 -20.88 -0.08 -17.18
N ILE A 110 -20.29 0.92 -16.52
CA ILE A 110 -19.56 1.99 -17.20
C ILE A 110 -18.09 1.61 -17.42
N ILE A 111 -17.59 1.85 -18.64
CA ILE A 111 -16.20 1.56 -19.04
C ILE A 111 -15.29 2.72 -18.60
N ASP A 112 -14.32 2.42 -17.71
CA ASP A 112 -13.37 3.38 -17.15
C ASP A 112 -12.62 4.15 -18.26
N ARG A 113 -12.41 5.46 -18.05
CA ARG A 113 -11.74 6.36 -19.01
C ARG A 113 -10.41 5.84 -19.51
N GLU A 114 -9.59 5.28 -18.64
CA GLU A 114 -8.26 4.80 -19.03
C GLU A 114 -8.31 3.71 -20.12
N LYS A 115 -9.34 2.83 -20.14
CA LYS A 115 -9.49 1.83 -21.22
C LYS A 115 -9.97 2.47 -22.53
N ARG A 116 -10.64 3.61 -22.46
CA ARG A 116 -11.07 4.37 -23.65
C ARG A 116 -9.88 5.05 -24.32
N GLU A 117 -9.05 5.74 -23.53
CA GLU A 117 -7.82 6.41 -23.99
C GLU A 117 -6.78 5.42 -24.56
N GLU A 118 -6.75 4.19 -24.06
CA GLU A 118 -5.90 3.09 -24.55
C GLU A 118 -6.31 2.69 -25.99
N VAL A 119 -7.56 2.28 -26.18
CA VAL A 119 -8.13 1.94 -27.51
C VAL A 119 -8.09 3.14 -28.48
N PHE A 120 -8.29 4.36 -27.99
CA PHE A 120 -8.20 5.56 -28.83
C PHE A 120 -6.79 5.82 -29.37
N LYS A 121 -5.72 5.43 -28.66
CA LYS A 121 -4.35 5.57 -29.16
C LYS A 121 -4.02 4.54 -30.24
N GLU A 122 -4.57 3.33 -30.15
CA GLU A 122 -4.48 2.29 -31.19
C GLU A 122 -5.24 2.71 -32.46
N GLN A 123 -6.43 3.32 -32.31
CA GLN A 123 -7.25 3.80 -33.44
C GLN A 123 -6.73 5.09 -34.07
N ALA A 124 -6.20 6.04 -33.29
CA ALA A 124 -5.61 7.27 -33.82
C ALA A 124 -4.37 7.03 -34.73
N PHE A 125 -3.78 5.84 -34.68
CA PHE A 125 -2.71 5.40 -35.57
C PHE A 125 -3.23 4.89 -36.94
N ASN A 126 -4.52 4.55 -37.05
CA ASN A 126 -5.12 3.89 -38.22
C ASN A 126 -6.19 4.75 -38.93
N LEU A 127 -7.02 5.50 -38.20
CA LEU A 127 -8.14 6.26 -38.78
C LEU A 127 -8.27 7.66 -38.17
N SER A 128 -8.29 8.68 -39.04
CA SER A 128 -8.52 10.07 -38.65
C SER A 128 -9.88 10.58 -39.14
N GLY A 129 -10.68 11.10 -38.20
CA GLY A 129 -11.91 11.85 -38.49
C GLY A 129 -13.23 11.12 -38.17
N ALA A 130 -14.03 11.78 -37.32
CA ALA A 130 -15.45 11.54 -37.04
C ALA A 130 -15.88 10.16 -36.51
N VAL A 131 -16.95 10.17 -35.70
CA VAL A 131 -17.63 8.96 -35.24
C VAL A 131 -18.76 8.62 -36.22
N ASP A 132 -18.38 7.96 -37.31
CA ASP A 132 -19.32 7.33 -38.24
C ASP A 132 -19.88 6.01 -37.67
N ALA A 133 -20.95 5.47 -38.26
CA ALA A 133 -21.56 4.20 -37.88
C ALA A 133 -20.54 3.03 -37.92
N LYS A 134 -19.70 2.97 -38.96
CA LYS A 134 -18.63 1.95 -39.07
C LYS A 134 -17.64 2.05 -37.91
N ASN A 135 -17.15 3.27 -37.63
CA ASN A 135 -16.20 3.54 -36.54
C ASN A 135 -16.83 3.23 -35.17
N SER A 136 -18.15 3.44 -35.02
CA SER A 136 -18.90 3.13 -33.80
C SER A 136 -18.96 1.62 -33.50
N ILE A 137 -19.13 0.79 -34.53
CA ILE A 137 -19.12 -0.68 -34.40
C ILE A 137 -17.72 -1.17 -34.01
N GLU A 138 -16.67 -0.63 -34.63
CA GLU A 138 -15.29 -1.04 -34.38
C GLU A 138 -14.79 -0.64 -32.98
N MET A 139 -14.97 0.63 -32.58
CA MET A 139 -14.71 1.09 -31.21
C MET A 139 -15.52 0.31 -30.18
N GLY A 140 -16.79 0.01 -30.49
CA GLY A 140 -17.66 -0.81 -29.65
C GLY A 140 -17.10 -2.21 -29.37
N LYS A 141 -16.60 -2.88 -30.41
CA LYS A 141 -15.95 -4.20 -30.29
C LYS A 141 -14.67 -4.14 -29.46
N MET A 142 -13.77 -3.18 -29.70
CA MET A 142 -12.51 -3.02 -28.96
C MET A 142 -12.72 -2.66 -27.47
N LEU A 143 -13.65 -1.76 -27.19
CA LEU A 143 -14.03 -1.40 -25.82
C LEU A 143 -14.79 -2.54 -25.12
N ALA A 144 -15.38 -3.46 -25.88
CA ALA A 144 -16.43 -4.38 -25.46
C ALA A 144 -17.57 -3.62 -24.78
N ALA A 145 -18.10 -2.61 -25.48
CA ALA A 145 -19.28 -1.85 -25.10
C ALA A 145 -20.51 -2.37 -25.85
N ASP A 146 -21.68 -2.36 -25.22
CA ASP A 146 -22.97 -2.62 -25.88
C ASP A 146 -23.50 -1.33 -26.52
N TYR A 147 -23.17 -0.17 -25.93
CA TYR A 147 -23.54 1.16 -26.41
C TYR A 147 -22.40 2.18 -26.25
N LEU A 148 -22.24 3.05 -27.25
CA LEU A 148 -21.45 4.27 -27.13
C LEU A 148 -22.38 5.45 -26.83
N VAL A 149 -22.02 6.29 -25.86
CA VAL A 149 -22.65 7.59 -25.62
C VAL A 149 -21.73 8.66 -26.20
N THR A 150 -22.15 9.30 -27.28
CA THR A 150 -21.52 10.49 -27.86
C THR A 150 -22.41 11.71 -27.61
N GLY A 151 -21.94 12.90 -27.99
CA GLY A 151 -22.70 14.14 -27.80
C GLY A 151 -21.92 15.37 -28.21
N LYS A 152 -22.61 16.52 -28.25
CA LYS A 152 -22.02 17.83 -28.47
C LYS A 152 -22.39 18.79 -27.35
N ILE A 153 -21.57 19.81 -27.15
CA ILE A 153 -21.80 20.89 -26.18
C ILE A 153 -21.75 22.22 -26.93
N PHE A 154 -22.87 22.93 -26.94
CA PHE A 154 -23.03 24.24 -27.55
C PHE A 154 -23.18 25.30 -26.45
N ASP A 155 -22.52 26.45 -26.61
CA ASP A 155 -22.86 27.68 -25.87
C ASP A 155 -23.74 28.55 -26.77
N LEU A 156 -24.94 28.92 -26.32
CA LEU A 156 -25.85 29.79 -27.04
C LEU A 156 -26.47 30.79 -26.08
N LEU A 157 -26.13 32.08 -26.25
CA LEU A 157 -26.66 33.20 -25.46
C LEU A 157 -26.46 33.06 -23.93
N GLY A 158 -25.48 32.26 -23.50
CA GLY A 158 -25.14 32.01 -22.09
C GLY A 158 -25.73 30.72 -21.50
N ASP A 159 -26.63 30.03 -22.22
CA ASP A 159 -27.09 28.69 -21.87
C ASP A 159 -26.28 27.61 -22.58
N LEU A 160 -25.95 26.55 -21.83
CA LEU A 160 -25.18 25.41 -22.32
C LEU A 160 -26.12 24.30 -22.75
N THR A 161 -26.14 23.99 -24.06
CA THR A 161 -26.89 22.83 -24.59
C THR A 161 -25.96 21.63 -24.72
N VAL A 162 -26.23 20.57 -23.96
CA VAL A 162 -25.56 19.27 -24.07
C VAL A 162 -26.49 18.30 -24.80
N THR A 163 -26.11 17.85 -25.99
CA THR A 163 -26.79 16.76 -26.71
C THR A 163 -26.20 15.41 -26.34
N LEU A 164 -27.02 14.37 -26.39
CA LEU A 164 -26.70 13.00 -26.02
C LEU A 164 -27.14 12.09 -27.16
N LYS A 165 -26.26 11.24 -27.65
CA LYS A 165 -26.54 10.28 -28.71
C LYS A 165 -26.02 8.91 -28.30
N VAL A 166 -26.91 7.95 -28.16
CA VAL A 166 -26.59 6.57 -27.75
C VAL A 166 -26.66 5.68 -28.98
N VAL A 167 -25.52 5.09 -29.34
CA VAL A 167 -25.33 4.27 -30.54
C VAL A 167 -25.14 2.82 -30.13
N ALA A 168 -25.92 1.91 -30.71
CA ALA A 168 -25.79 0.47 -30.50
C ALA A 168 -24.54 -0.05 -31.23
N THR A 169 -23.61 -0.67 -30.50
CA THR A 169 -22.32 -1.10 -31.08
C THR A 169 -22.43 -2.30 -32.01
N ALA A 170 -23.51 -3.07 -31.92
CA ALA A 170 -23.74 -4.23 -32.78
C ALA A 170 -24.18 -3.85 -34.20
N THR A 171 -24.87 -2.72 -34.37
CA THR A 171 -25.50 -2.32 -35.65
C THR A 171 -25.06 -0.94 -36.14
N GLY A 172 -24.48 -0.09 -35.28
CA GLY A 172 -24.19 1.31 -35.59
C GLY A 172 -25.41 2.24 -35.53
N GLU A 173 -26.58 1.71 -35.16
CA GLU A 173 -27.84 2.46 -35.14
C GLU A 173 -27.97 3.36 -33.90
N VAL A 174 -28.75 4.44 -34.05
CA VAL A 174 -29.05 5.38 -32.96
C VAL A 174 -30.20 4.84 -32.13
N ALA A 175 -29.92 4.33 -30.94
CA ALA A 175 -30.93 3.83 -30.01
C ALA A 175 -31.71 4.97 -29.32
N PHE A 176 -31.02 6.07 -29.03
CA PHE A 176 -31.59 7.23 -28.31
C PHE A 176 -30.84 8.51 -28.65
N GLU A 177 -31.54 9.60 -28.89
CA GLU A 177 -30.96 10.95 -29.01
C GLU A 177 -31.84 11.98 -28.30
N ASP A 178 -31.24 12.86 -27.49
CA ASP A 178 -31.92 13.84 -26.64
C ASP A 178 -30.95 14.97 -26.23
N LYS A 179 -31.44 16.04 -25.58
CA LYS A 179 -30.63 17.16 -25.08
C LYS A 179 -31.04 17.67 -23.71
N VAL A 180 -30.14 18.40 -23.07
CA VAL A 180 -30.38 19.19 -21.86
C VAL A 180 -29.79 20.58 -22.09
N THR A 181 -30.58 21.63 -21.86
CA THR A 181 -30.17 23.03 -21.99
C THR A 181 -30.38 23.73 -20.65
N ASP A 182 -29.31 24.28 -20.08
CA ASP A 182 -29.33 25.09 -18.85
C ASP A 182 -27.99 25.84 -18.73
N LYS A 183 -27.86 26.80 -17.81
CA LYS A 183 -26.61 27.51 -17.57
C LYS A 183 -25.50 26.56 -17.15
N LEU A 184 -24.26 26.83 -17.58
CA LEU A 184 -23.06 26.09 -17.13
C LEU A 184 -22.89 26.09 -15.59
N THR A 185 -23.42 27.08 -14.88
CA THR A 185 -23.46 27.11 -13.40
C THR A 185 -24.23 25.92 -12.79
N LYS A 186 -25.16 25.31 -13.53
CA LYS A 186 -25.91 24.10 -13.12
C LYS A 186 -25.31 22.79 -13.65
N TYR A 187 -24.03 22.73 -14.02
CA TYR A 187 -23.39 21.53 -14.59
C TYR A 187 -23.67 20.20 -13.86
N ASN A 188 -23.74 20.21 -12.51
CA ASN A 188 -24.13 19.05 -11.70
C ASN A 188 -25.56 18.55 -11.97
N TYR A 189 -26.51 19.47 -12.20
CA TYR A 189 -27.87 19.15 -12.62
C TYR A 189 -27.89 18.63 -14.06
N ILE A 190 -27.28 19.36 -15.00
CA ILE A 190 -27.21 19.00 -16.43
C ILE A 190 -26.72 17.56 -16.61
N SER A 191 -25.54 17.24 -16.04
CA SER A 191 -24.95 15.90 -16.12
C SER A 191 -25.81 14.82 -15.47
N SER A 192 -26.46 15.10 -14.33
CA SER A 192 -27.39 14.15 -13.70
C SER A 192 -28.69 13.95 -14.50
N LYS A 193 -29.16 14.98 -15.22
CA LYS A 193 -30.30 14.92 -16.15
C LYS A 193 -29.96 14.15 -17.42
N CYS A 194 -28.73 14.28 -17.91
CA CYS A 194 -28.22 13.46 -19.00
C CYS A 194 -28.17 11.98 -18.61
N ALA A 195 -27.67 11.68 -17.41
CA ALA A 195 -27.66 10.32 -16.86
C ALA A 195 -29.10 9.78 -16.64
N GLU A 196 -30.03 10.58 -16.14
CA GLU A 196 -31.45 10.21 -16.01
C GLU A 196 -32.08 9.84 -17.36
N LYS A 197 -31.89 10.67 -18.39
CA LYS A 197 -32.42 10.47 -19.75
C LYS A 197 -31.94 9.14 -20.35
N ILE A 198 -30.63 8.89 -20.29
CA ILE A 198 -30.02 7.62 -20.74
C ILE A 198 -30.57 6.42 -19.95
N VAL A 199 -30.64 6.50 -18.62
CA VAL A 199 -31.13 5.38 -17.79
C VAL A 199 -32.61 5.10 -18.02
N LYS A 200 -33.46 6.12 -18.21
CA LYS A 200 -34.89 5.95 -18.49
C LYS A 200 -35.17 5.37 -19.87
N HIS A 201 -34.31 5.58 -20.88
CA HIS A 201 -34.43 4.90 -22.16
C HIS A 201 -34.32 3.37 -22.00
N PHE A 202 -33.32 2.89 -21.25
CA PHE A 202 -33.11 1.46 -21.01
C PHE A 202 -34.03 0.85 -19.94
N TYR A 203 -34.46 1.66 -18.97
CA TYR A 203 -35.25 1.25 -17.81
C TYR A 203 -36.28 2.32 -17.46
N ALA A 204 -37.41 2.36 -18.18
CA ALA A 204 -38.43 3.42 -18.06
C ALA A 204 -38.89 3.73 -16.62
N ASN A 205 -39.01 2.71 -15.77
CA ASN A 205 -39.46 2.83 -14.38
C ASN A 205 -38.31 3.03 -13.36
N ALA A 206 -37.08 3.31 -13.81
CA ALA A 206 -35.93 3.49 -12.92
C ALA A 206 -36.00 4.81 -12.12
N GLN A 207 -35.88 4.69 -10.80
CA GLN A 207 -35.67 5.85 -9.92
C GLN A 207 -34.21 6.30 -9.99
N VAL A 208 -33.96 7.40 -10.70
CA VAL A 208 -32.62 8.01 -10.81
C VAL A 208 -32.51 9.19 -9.86
N LEU A 209 -31.45 9.19 -9.04
CA LEU A 209 -31.18 10.25 -8.06
C LEU A 209 -30.49 11.47 -8.72
N THR A 210 -31.25 12.28 -9.45
CA THR A 210 -30.77 13.56 -10.01
C THR A 210 -30.22 14.50 -8.94
N ALA A 211 -29.29 15.38 -9.33
CA ALA A 211 -28.88 16.49 -8.50
C ALA A 211 -30.03 17.51 -8.35
N ARG A 212 -29.94 18.36 -7.31
CA ARG A 212 -30.82 19.53 -7.16
C ARG A 212 -30.41 20.62 -8.15
N GLU A 213 -31.37 21.43 -8.57
CA GLU A 213 -31.14 22.64 -9.38
C GLU A 213 -30.51 23.74 -8.51
N VAL A 214 -29.18 23.66 -8.35
CA VAL A 214 -28.38 24.58 -7.54
C VAL A 214 -27.26 25.13 -8.42
N GLU A 215 -27.26 26.44 -8.64
CA GLU A 215 -26.15 27.11 -9.33
C GLU A 215 -24.86 27.05 -8.49
N LYS A 216 -23.74 26.87 -9.19
CA LYS A 216 -22.37 26.78 -8.67
C LYS A 216 -21.44 27.62 -9.56
N PRO A 217 -20.25 28.03 -9.09
CA PRO A 217 -19.27 28.70 -9.94
C PRO A 217 -18.95 27.84 -11.18
N ALA A 218 -19.17 28.37 -12.37
CA ALA A 218 -18.94 27.68 -13.65
C ALA A 218 -17.46 27.27 -13.82
N GLU A 219 -16.56 28.02 -13.20
CA GLU A 219 -15.13 27.75 -13.10
C GLU A 219 -14.84 26.38 -12.48
N ALA A 220 -15.71 25.85 -11.61
CA ALA A 220 -15.53 24.51 -11.04
C ALA A 220 -15.53 23.43 -12.15
N ALA A 221 -16.50 23.49 -13.07
CA ALA A 221 -16.58 22.61 -14.22
C ALA A 221 -15.42 22.83 -15.21
N ILE A 222 -15.07 24.09 -15.49
CA ILE A 222 -13.96 24.44 -16.39
C ILE A 222 -12.61 23.94 -15.85
N LYS A 223 -12.36 24.10 -14.55
CA LYS A 223 -11.12 23.67 -13.89
C LYS A 223 -11.06 22.15 -13.75
N PHE A 224 -12.18 21.48 -13.46
CA PHE A 224 -12.26 20.02 -13.50
C PHE A 224 -11.96 19.48 -14.90
N SER A 225 -12.59 20.04 -15.94
CA SER A 225 -12.39 19.67 -17.34
C SER A 225 -10.93 19.77 -17.80
N LYS A 226 -10.26 20.88 -17.43
CA LYS A 226 -8.83 21.08 -17.68
C LYS A 226 -7.94 20.07 -16.93
N ALA A 227 -8.41 19.56 -15.79
CA ALA A 227 -7.68 18.55 -15.05
C ALA A 227 -7.84 17.14 -15.62
N VAL A 228 -9.01 16.80 -16.19
CA VAL A 228 -9.19 15.54 -16.95
C VAL A 228 -8.24 15.55 -18.15
N ASP A 229 -8.19 16.63 -18.92
CA ASP A 229 -7.27 16.74 -20.05
C ASP A 229 -5.78 16.61 -19.65
N ALA A 230 -5.37 17.24 -18.54
CA ALA A 230 -4.03 17.08 -18.00
C ALA A 230 -3.76 15.65 -17.48
N TYR A 231 -4.76 14.98 -16.90
CA TYR A 231 -4.66 13.59 -16.44
C TYR A 231 -4.46 12.62 -17.61
N ASP A 232 -5.19 12.78 -18.71
CA ASP A 232 -5.04 11.96 -19.93
C ASP A 232 -3.64 12.08 -20.54
N LYS A 233 -3.07 13.29 -20.47
CA LYS A 233 -1.71 13.65 -20.90
C LYS A 233 -0.62 13.25 -19.90
N LYS A 234 -0.97 12.57 -18.80
CA LYS A 234 -0.12 12.26 -17.64
C LYS A 234 0.51 13.47 -16.92
N ASP A 235 0.14 14.71 -17.23
CA ASP A 235 0.57 15.88 -16.44
C ASP A 235 -0.21 15.93 -15.11
N PHE A 236 0.20 15.04 -14.21
CA PHE A 236 -0.33 14.92 -12.88
C PHE A 236 -0.08 16.18 -12.03
N THR A 237 0.86 17.06 -12.42
CA THR A 237 1.13 18.33 -11.75
C THR A 237 0.08 19.38 -12.10
N ALA A 238 -0.22 19.58 -13.39
CA ALA A 238 -1.29 20.45 -13.84
C ALA A 238 -2.67 19.90 -13.44
N ALA A 239 -2.90 18.59 -13.56
CA ALA A 239 -4.14 17.96 -13.11
C ALA A 239 -4.39 18.22 -11.62
N LYS A 240 -3.39 17.99 -10.76
CA LYS A 240 -3.48 18.25 -9.31
C LYS A 240 -3.69 19.72 -8.98
N LYS A 241 -3.07 20.65 -9.72
CA LYS A 241 -3.32 22.09 -9.60
C LYS A 241 -4.77 22.43 -9.94
N ALA A 242 -5.25 22.00 -11.10
CA ALA A 242 -6.58 22.31 -11.62
C ALA A 242 -7.70 21.68 -10.76
N LEU A 243 -7.52 20.45 -10.25
CA LEU A 243 -8.44 19.83 -9.28
C LEU A 243 -8.43 20.55 -7.92
N THR A 244 -7.28 21.02 -7.45
CA THR A 244 -7.22 21.82 -6.22
C THR A 244 -7.97 23.15 -6.36
N GLU A 245 -7.98 23.74 -7.56
CA GLU A 245 -8.76 24.93 -7.86
C GLU A 245 -10.26 24.60 -7.99
N ALA A 246 -10.64 23.54 -8.72
CA ALA A 246 -12.03 23.07 -8.82
C ALA A 246 -12.63 22.70 -7.45
N LYS A 247 -11.86 22.04 -6.58
CA LYS A 247 -12.31 21.61 -5.24
C LYS A 247 -12.56 22.79 -4.29
N LYS A 248 -11.94 23.96 -4.49
CA LYS A 248 -12.30 25.17 -3.73
C LYS A 248 -13.68 25.71 -4.11
N LEU A 249 -14.11 25.48 -5.35
CA LEU A 249 -15.30 26.08 -5.95
C LEU A 249 -16.54 25.19 -5.79
N ASP A 250 -16.38 23.87 -5.86
CA ASP A 250 -17.41 22.90 -5.40
C ASP A 250 -16.77 21.76 -4.59
N PRO A 251 -16.55 21.94 -3.27
CA PRO A 251 -15.89 20.94 -2.42
C PRO A 251 -16.60 19.59 -2.36
N GLN A 252 -17.92 19.58 -2.57
CA GLN A 252 -18.78 18.39 -2.52
C GLN A 252 -18.83 17.63 -3.86
N ASN A 253 -18.15 18.11 -4.89
CA ASN A 253 -18.24 17.54 -6.23
C ASN A 253 -17.66 16.12 -6.31
N ARG A 254 -18.46 15.14 -6.77
CA ARG A 254 -18.03 13.74 -6.83
C ARG A 254 -16.90 13.51 -7.82
N ALA A 255 -16.94 14.19 -8.98
CA ALA A 255 -15.96 13.99 -10.04
C ALA A 255 -14.60 14.59 -9.67
N VAL A 256 -14.60 15.80 -9.12
CA VAL A 256 -13.38 16.45 -8.60
C VAL A 256 -12.74 15.60 -7.49
N ASN A 257 -13.54 15.08 -6.54
CA ASN A 257 -13.01 14.23 -5.48
C ASN A 257 -12.49 12.88 -6.01
N LEU A 258 -13.17 12.23 -6.96
CA LEU A 258 -12.69 10.99 -7.58
C LEU A 258 -11.34 11.18 -8.29
N TYR A 259 -11.17 12.26 -9.04
CA TYR A 259 -9.90 12.55 -9.73
C TYR A 259 -8.79 13.00 -8.76
N MET A 260 -9.12 13.67 -7.65
CA MET A 260 -8.16 13.89 -6.56
C MET A 260 -7.70 12.57 -5.93
N ASP A 261 -8.59 11.57 -5.83
CA ASP A 261 -8.24 10.23 -5.35
C ASP A 261 -7.38 9.45 -6.36
N LYS A 262 -7.64 9.59 -7.68
CA LYS A 262 -6.78 9.03 -8.75
C LYS A 262 -5.33 9.57 -8.70
N LEU A 263 -5.12 10.76 -8.14
CA LEU A 263 -3.80 11.43 -8.02
C LEU A 263 -3.14 11.27 -6.65
N PHE A 264 -3.66 10.40 -5.78
CA PHE A 264 -3.19 10.25 -4.40
C PHE A 264 -2.27 9.03 -4.24
N THR A 265 -0.97 9.23 -4.52
CA THR A 265 0.08 8.30 -4.10
C THR A 265 0.12 8.22 -2.57
N THR A 266 -0.40 7.12 -2.02
CA THR A 266 -0.37 6.84 -0.58
C THR A 266 0.95 6.17 -0.24
N THR A 267 1.78 6.80 0.59
CA THR A 267 2.89 6.13 1.29
C THR A 267 2.54 5.98 2.76
N THR A 268 2.85 4.83 3.35
CA THR A 268 2.66 4.56 4.79
C THR A 268 3.76 5.24 5.59
N LYS A 269 3.63 6.54 5.83
CA LYS A 269 4.72 7.38 6.35
C LYS A 269 5.08 7.19 7.82
N PHE A 270 4.20 6.60 8.62
CA PHE A 270 4.52 6.34 10.03
C PHE A 270 5.32 5.03 10.15
N LYS A 271 6.65 5.14 9.96
CA LYS A 271 7.57 4.00 9.98
C LYS A 271 8.53 4.08 11.15
N VAL A 272 8.42 3.10 12.04
CA VAL A 272 9.50 2.67 12.94
C VAL A 272 10.36 1.66 12.15
N MET A 273 11.61 1.42 12.58
CA MET A 273 12.48 0.39 11.99
C MET A 273 11.72 -0.94 11.84
N PRO A 274 11.59 -1.49 10.62
CA PRO A 274 11.07 -2.85 10.42
C PRO A 274 12.15 -3.87 10.80
N GLU A 275 11.74 -5.10 11.12
CA GLU A 275 12.69 -6.19 11.27
C GLU A 275 13.45 -6.45 9.96
N PHE A 276 14.65 -7.03 10.07
CA PHE A 276 15.58 -7.12 8.93
C PHE A 276 15.09 -8.01 7.80
N TYR A 277 14.25 -8.99 8.11
CA TYR A 277 13.62 -9.91 7.17
C TYR A 277 12.30 -9.40 6.59
N THR A 278 11.83 -8.20 6.99
CA THR A 278 10.59 -7.59 6.50
C THR A 278 10.92 -6.44 5.53
N SER A 279 10.19 -6.38 4.42
CA SER A 279 10.37 -5.34 3.38
C SER A 279 10.07 -3.94 3.94
N TYR A 280 10.72 -2.91 3.40
CA TYR A 280 10.52 -1.52 3.79
C TYR A 280 9.05 -1.06 3.68
N GLU A 281 8.26 -1.65 2.79
CA GLU A 281 6.86 -1.31 2.60
C GLU A 281 6.02 -2.57 2.38
N ASN A 282 4.86 -2.64 3.04
CA ASN A 282 3.94 -3.77 2.95
C ASN A 282 3.67 -4.13 1.46
N PRO A 283 4.01 -5.35 0.99
CA PRO A 283 3.96 -5.69 -0.43
C PRO A 283 2.58 -5.52 -1.10
N ALA A 284 1.48 -5.55 -0.34
CA ALA A 284 0.14 -5.31 -0.89
C ALA A 284 -0.05 -3.87 -1.43
N TYR A 285 0.81 -2.91 -1.05
CA TYR A 285 0.84 -1.56 -1.65
C TYR A 285 1.41 -1.54 -3.07
N LEU A 286 2.27 -2.50 -3.45
CA LEU A 286 2.88 -2.55 -4.79
C LEU A 286 1.81 -2.65 -5.90
N ALA A 287 0.67 -3.27 -5.57
CA ALA A 287 -0.53 -3.37 -6.39
C ALA A 287 -1.17 -2.01 -6.80
N TYR A 288 -0.76 -0.91 -6.17
CA TYR A 288 -1.25 0.45 -6.42
C TYR A 288 -0.15 1.43 -6.87
N LEU A 289 1.02 0.94 -7.27
CA LEU A 289 2.05 1.78 -7.89
C LEU A 289 1.54 2.38 -9.21
N THR A 290 1.72 3.68 -9.37
CA THR A 290 1.41 4.44 -10.61
C THR A 290 2.68 4.87 -11.38
N GLN A 291 3.83 4.70 -10.74
CA GLN A 291 5.17 5.09 -11.17
C GLN A 291 6.16 4.23 -10.37
N ASP A 292 7.38 4.08 -10.85
CA ASP A 292 8.45 3.39 -10.13
C ASP A 292 9.03 4.24 -8.99
N LYS A 293 9.78 3.61 -8.08
CA LYS A 293 10.40 4.25 -6.92
C LYS A 293 11.68 3.53 -6.49
N ALA A 294 12.81 4.22 -6.55
CA ALA A 294 14.01 3.82 -5.80
C ALA A 294 14.00 4.44 -4.40
N TYR A 295 14.59 3.75 -3.43
CA TYR A 295 14.77 4.25 -2.08
C TYR A 295 16.04 3.71 -1.41
N PHE A 296 16.58 4.53 -0.50
CA PHE A 296 17.59 4.18 0.47
C PHE A 296 16.99 4.35 1.87
N THR A 297 17.22 3.40 2.76
CA THR A 297 16.82 3.44 4.16
C THR A 297 18.01 3.18 5.06
N GLN A 298 18.01 3.84 6.21
CA GLN A 298 18.97 3.58 7.28
C GLN A 298 18.30 3.77 8.64
N SER A 299 18.43 2.78 9.52
CA SER A 299 18.18 2.92 10.96
C SER A 299 19.47 2.84 11.75
N SER A 300 19.46 3.46 12.93
CA SER A 300 20.39 3.15 14.00
C SER A 300 19.65 3.18 15.34
N VAL A 301 20.00 2.25 16.22
CA VAL A 301 19.48 2.09 17.57
C VAL A 301 20.64 2.24 18.54
N ALA A 302 20.55 3.18 19.46
CA ALA A 302 21.47 3.31 20.58
C ALA A 302 20.70 3.10 21.89
N ALA A 303 21.05 2.06 22.64
CA ALA A 303 20.69 1.98 24.05
C ALA A 303 21.55 2.97 24.87
N ASP A 304 20.98 3.53 25.93
CA ASP A 304 21.72 4.43 26.83
C ASP A 304 22.78 3.66 27.61
N LYS A 305 24.05 3.94 27.30
CA LYS A 305 25.25 3.30 27.87
C LYS A 305 25.40 3.52 29.38
N ASP A 306 24.65 4.47 29.94
CA ASP A 306 24.79 4.87 31.33
C ASP A 306 23.74 4.24 32.25
N GLN A 307 22.66 3.66 31.70
CA GLN A 307 21.59 3.02 32.50
C GLN A 307 21.79 1.51 32.74
N ALA A 308 22.61 0.83 31.94
CA ALA A 308 23.00 -0.56 32.20
C ALA A 308 24.10 -0.70 33.29
N ARG A 309 24.50 0.40 33.93
CA ARG A 309 25.57 0.43 34.95
C ARG A 309 25.07 -0.10 36.29
N THR A 310 25.25 -1.40 36.53
CA THR A 310 25.34 -1.89 37.92
C THR A 310 26.66 -1.42 38.55
N PRO A 311 26.84 -1.48 39.88
CA PRO A 311 28.14 -1.18 40.51
C PRO A 311 29.27 -2.16 40.14
N GLN A 312 28.99 -3.22 39.38
CA GLN A 312 29.94 -4.30 39.08
C GLN A 312 30.18 -4.46 37.57
N ASP A 313 29.15 -4.51 36.74
CA ASP A 313 29.26 -4.68 35.27
C ASP A 313 28.22 -3.84 34.50
N GLY A 314 28.42 -3.71 33.18
CA GLY A 314 27.54 -2.96 32.27
C GLY A 314 27.27 -3.65 30.93
N VAL A 315 26.38 -3.07 30.11
CA VAL A 315 25.96 -3.64 28.82
C VAL A 315 25.86 -2.55 27.75
N GLN A 316 26.12 -2.87 26.47
CA GLN A 316 25.81 -2.03 25.31
C GLN A 316 25.03 -2.85 24.27
N GLU A 317 23.83 -2.41 23.88
CA GLU A 317 23.11 -2.88 22.69
C GLU A 317 23.25 -1.82 21.57
N HIS A 318 23.59 -2.23 20.36
CA HIS A 318 23.62 -1.39 19.15
C HIS A 318 23.00 -2.16 17.97
N THR A 319 22.23 -1.48 17.12
CA THR A 319 21.58 -2.12 15.96
C THR A 319 21.44 -1.17 14.77
N GLU A 320 21.71 -1.68 13.56
CA GLU A 320 21.60 -0.94 12.30
C GLU A 320 20.87 -1.78 11.23
N ARG A 321 19.93 -1.18 10.49
CA ARG A 321 19.40 -1.71 9.23
C ARG A 321 19.70 -0.71 8.12
N THR A 322 20.37 -1.15 7.06
CA THR A 322 20.53 -0.39 5.81
C THR A 322 19.82 -1.16 4.70
N GLY A 323 18.96 -0.48 3.93
CA GLY A 323 18.23 -1.09 2.83
C GLY A 323 18.25 -0.21 1.58
N VAL A 324 18.56 -0.80 0.42
CA VAL A 324 18.46 -0.16 -0.90
C VAL A 324 17.46 -0.94 -1.72
N GLY A 325 16.40 -0.30 -2.20
CA GLY A 325 15.36 -1.00 -2.96
C GLY A 325 14.78 -0.20 -4.11
N TYR A 326 14.15 -0.94 -5.02
CA TYR A 326 13.49 -0.44 -6.22
C TYR A 326 12.16 -1.16 -6.40
N PHE A 327 11.08 -0.38 -6.49
CA PHE A 327 9.72 -0.86 -6.74
C PHE A 327 9.23 -0.35 -8.10
N MET A 328 8.57 -1.21 -8.87
CA MET A 328 8.01 -0.83 -10.18
C MET A 328 6.61 -1.41 -10.40
N PRO A 329 5.68 -0.65 -11.03
CA PRO A 329 4.45 -1.21 -11.58
C PRO A 329 4.80 -2.09 -12.79
N VAL A 330 4.21 -3.28 -12.88
CA VAL A 330 4.31 -4.15 -14.07
C VAL A 330 3.08 -3.95 -14.97
N MET A 331 1.89 -3.85 -14.37
CA MET A 331 0.65 -3.52 -15.07
C MET A 331 -0.40 -2.95 -14.09
N LYS A 332 -1.57 -2.54 -14.58
CA LYS A 332 -2.64 -1.88 -13.80
C LYS A 332 -3.25 -2.77 -12.69
N GLY A 333 -2.58 -2.85 -11.55
CA GLY A 333 -2.96 -3.70 -10.42
C GLY A 333 -1.92 -4.76 -10.04
N TRP A 334 -0.75 -4.77 -10.66
CA TRP A 334 0.38 -5.63 -10.29
C TRP A 334 1.67 -4.80 -10.26
N GLY A 335 2.37 -4.82 -9.13
CA GLY A 335 3.70 -4.26 -8.99
C GLY A 335 4.64 -5.25 -8.32
N VAL A 336 5.94 -5.09 -8.58
CA VAL A 336 7.02 -5.89 -8.00
C VAL A 336 8.06 -4.98 -7.35
N GLY A 337 8.89 -5.57 -6.50
CA GLY A 337 9.97 -4.86 -5.81
C GLY A 337 11.17 -5.74 -5.56
N VAL A 338 12.35 -5.14 -5.54
CA VAL A 338 13.59 -5.75 -5.05
C VAL A 338 14.18 -4.84 -3.96
N GLU A 339 14.61 -5.42 -2.85
CA GLU A 339 15.33 -4.71 -1.77
C GLU A 339 16.58 -5.51 -1.40
N TYR A 340 17.76 -4.89 -1.43
CA TYR A 340 18.94 -5.41 -0.77
C TYR A 340 19.00 -4.86 0.65
N VAL A 341 19.13 -5.74 1.64
CA VAL A 341 19.21 -5.39 3.06
C VAL A 341 20.56 -5.82 3.65
N ARG A 342 21.09 -4.98 4.56
CA ARG A 342 22.08 -5.36 5.56
C ARG A 342 21.55 -4.97 6.93
N PHE A 343 21.59 -5.90 7.86
CA PHE A 343 21.30 -5.70 9.27
C PHE A 343 22.52 -6.10 10.09
N HIS A 344 22.79 -5.35 11.14
CA HIS A 344 23.90 -5.59 12.04
C HIS A 344 23.46 -5.32 13.48
N THR A 345 23.59 -6.33 14.34
CA THR A 345 23.48 -6.17 15.79
C THR A 345 24.85 -6.32 16.43
N ARG A 346 25.05 -5.60 17.52
CA ARG A 346 26.21 -5.71 18.39
C ARG A 346 25.76 -5.57 19.83
N ASP A 347 25.80 -6.68 20.55
CA ASP A 347 25.47 -6.74 21.98
C ASP A 347 26.75 -7.07 22.76
N ALA A 348 27.11 -6.26 23.76
CA ALA A 348 28.39 -6.35 24.45
C ALA A 348 28.28 -6.20 25.97
N VAL A 349 28.96 -7.07 26.72
CA VAL A 349 29.12 -6.98 28.18
C VAL A 349 30.40 -6.22 28.51
N LEU A 350 30.31 -5.30 29.45
CA LEU A 350 31.39 -4.45 29.94
C LEU A 350 31.78 -4.86 31.37
N GLY A 351 33.06 -5.12 31.59
CA GLY A 351 33.62 -5.44 32.91
C GLY A 351 34.85 -4.60 33.25
N TRP A 352 35.19 -4.55 34.54
CA TRP A 352 36.33 -3.79 35.04
C TRP A 352 37.62 -4.63 35.05
N LEU A 353 38.37 -4.56 33.96
CA LEU A 353 39.71 -5.15 33.84
C LEU A 353 40.76 -4.29 34.55
N SER A 354 41.83 -4.91 35.03
CA SER A 354 43.00 -4.21 35.58
C SER A 354 43.73 -3.45 34.46
N ASP A 355 44.15 -2.21 34.71
CA ASP A 355 44.93 -1.39 33.76
C ASP A 355 46.34 -1.12 34.33
N PRO A 356 47.36 -1.91 33.92
CA PRO A 356 48.74 -1.75 34.39
C PRO A 356 49.34 -0.38 34.10
N ALA A 357 48.83 0.35 33.10
CA ALA A 357 49.33 1.66 32.71
C ALA A 357 48.67 2.82 33.48
N ARG A 358 47.69 2.54 34.37
CA ARG A 358 46.89 3.59 35.04
C ARG A 358 46.71 3.42 36.55
N LEU A 359 47.34 2.42 37.18
CA LEU A 359 47.21 2.14 38.63
C LEU A 359 45.74 2.05 39.09
N GLY A 360 44.90 1.38 38.30
CA GLY A 360 43.48 1.24 38.58
C GLY A 360 42.80 0.21 37.69
N LYS A 361 41.47 0.20 37.69
CA LYS A 361 40.67 -0.59 36.75
C LYS A 361 40.14 0.28 35.61
N LYS A 362 40.00 -0.32 34.43
CA LYS A 362 39.41 0.28 33.23
C LYS A 362 38.21 -0.54 32.79
N LEU A 363 37.11 0.12 32.48
CA LEU A 363 35.94 -0.51 31.87
C LEU A 363 36.29 -0.93 30.43
N ALA A 364 36.13 -2.22 30.13
CA ALA A 364 36.46 -2.82 28.84
C ALA A 364 35.35 -3.81 28.43
N ILE A 365 35.30 -4.16 27.15
CA ILE A 365 34.39 -5.23 26.68
C ILE A 365 34.99 -6.58 27.10
N VAL A 366 34.24 -7.36 27.87
CA VAL A 366 34.63 -8.71 28.33
C VAL A 366 33.95 -9.83 27.54
N SER A 367 32.85 -9.52 26.85
CA SER A 367 32.26 -10.37 25.80
C SER A 367 31.42 -9.51 24.85
N ASN A 368 31.28 -9.93 23.60
CA ASN A 368 30.31 -9.39 22.65
C ASN A 368 29.85 -10.43 21.63
N GLU A 369 28.66 -10.20 21.11
CA GLU A 369 28.05 -10.91 20.01
C GLU A 369 27.81 -9.91 18.86
N ASN A 370 28.46 -10.13 17.73
CA ASN A 370 28.24 -9.38 16.49
C ASN A 370 27.52 -10.29 15.50
N VAL A 371 26.30 -9.93 15.09
CA VAL A 371 25.57 -10.65 14.04
C VAL A 371 25.38 -9.72 12.85
N THR A 372 25.70 -10.19 11.64
CA THR A 372 25.43 -9.46 10.40
C THR A 372 24.59 -10.34 9.49
N THR A 373 23.34 -9.93 9.24
CA THR A 373 22.46 -10.59 8.27
C THR A 373 22.33 -9.71 7.04
N LYS A 374 22.58 -10.24 5.84
CA LYS A 374 22.60 -9.48 4.58
C LYS A 374 21.97 -10.28 3.44
N GLY A 375 21.37 -9.65 2.45
CA GLY A 375 20.88 -10.35 1.26
C GLY A 375 19.79 -9.59 0.50
N ALA A 376 19.01 -10.31 -0.30
CA ALA A 376 18.03 -9.73 -1.21
C ALA A 376 16.61 -10.23 -0.92
N MET A 377 15.65 -9.32 -1.07
CA MET A 377 14.21 -9.58 -0.97
C MET A 377 13.56 -9.33 -2.33
N LEU A 378 12.68 -10.24 -2.75
CA LEU A 378 11.80 -10.07 -3.91
C LEU A 378 10.36 -9.95 -3.42
N SER A 379 9.71 -8.82 -3.71
CA SER A 379 8.34 -8.50 -3.29
C SER A 379 7.39 -8.43 -4.49
N THR A 380 6.13 -8.79 -4.30
CA THR A 380 5.06 -8.62 -5.31
C THR A 380 3.71 -8.27 -4.66
N GLY A 381 2.89 -7.50 -5.35
CA GLY A 381 1.55 -7.10 -4.90
C GLY A 381 0.52 -7.12 -6.01
N PHE A 382 -0.63 -7.76 -5.76
CA PHE A 382 -1.72 -7.97 -6.70
C PHE A 382 -3.04 -7.37 -6.20
N ARG A 383 -3.74 -6.64 -7.08
CA ARG A 383 -5.00 -5.96 -6.77
C ARG A 383 -6.21 -6.84 -7.07
N VAL A 384 -6.71 -7.52 -6.05
CA VAL A 384 -7.89 -8.39 -6.11
C VAL A 384 -9.17 -7.61 -6.48
N THR A 385 -9.34 -6.39 -5.94
CA THR A 385 -10.48 -5.50 -6.27
C THR A 385 -10.06 -4.03 -6.23
N ARG A 386 -10.95 -3.08 -6.61
CA ARG A 386 -10.71 -1.61 -6.44
C ARG A 386 -10.45 -1.19 -4.97
N ASN A 387 -10.70 -2.08 -4.01
CA ASN A 387 -10.67 -1.85 -2.57
C ASN A 387 -9.76 -2.80 -1.79
N ILE A 388 -9.26 -3.87 -2.42
CA ILE A 388 -8.47 -4.94 -1.77
C ILE A 388 -7.30 -5.30 -2.66
N SER A 389 -6.10 -5.32 -2.09
CA SER A 389 -4.93 -5.99 -2.67
C SER A 389 -4.30 -6.95 -1.65
N VAL A 390 -3.59 -7.93 -2.18
CA VAL A 390 -2.73 -8.84 -1.43
C VAL A 390 -1.30 -8.68 -1.95
N GLY A 391 -0.33 -9.17 -1.20
CA GLY A 391 1.05 -9.26 -1.65
C GLY A 391 1.86 -10.19 -0.79
N GLY A 392 3.12 -10.32 -1.13
CA GLY A 392 4.10 -11.01 -0.30
C GLY A 392 5.51 -10.70 -0.73
N ASP A 393 6.46 -11.19 0.05
CA ASP A 393 7.88 -11.19 -0.30
C ASP A 393 8.55 -12.51 0.10
N VAL A 394 9.69 -12.77 -0.53
CA VAL A 394 10.62 -13.83 -0.17
C VAL A 394 12.01 -13.21 -0.07
N ALA A 395 12.71 -13.46 1.03
CA ALA A 395 14.08 -13.05 1.24
C ALA A 395 15.04 -14.25 1.14
N ALA A 396 16.15 -14.05 0.43
CA ALA A 396 17.31 -14.93 0.47
C ALA A 396 18.46 -14.16 1.13
N LEU A 397 18.81 -14.57 2.35
CA LEU A 397 19.73 -13.88 3.25
C LEU A 397 20.90 -14.78 3.64
N THR A 398 21.96 -14.16 4.16
CA THR A 398 23.13 -14.82 4.75
C THR A 398 23.44 -14.16 6.08
N LYS A 399 23.47 -14.96 7.15
CA LYS A 399 23.84 -14.55 8.51
C LYS A 399 25.28 -14.97 8.79
N LYS A 400 26.15 -14.00 9.05
CA LYS A 400 27.44 -14.21 9.75
C LYS A 400 27.26 -13.90 11.24
N ARG A 401 27.87 -14.70 12.11
CA ARG A 401 27.95 -14.48 13.55
C ARG A 401 29.40 -14.58 14.04
N GLU A 402 29.84 -13.56 14.76
CA GLU A 402 31.18 -13.47 15.33
C GLU A 402 31.07 -13.22 16.84
N TYR A 403 31.68 -14.07 17.66
CA TYR A 403 31.56 -14.06 19.11
C TYR A 403 32.93 -14.18 19.80
N TRP A 404 33.10 -13.53 20.95
CA TRP A 404 34.31 -13.58 21.78
C TRP A 404 33.99 -13.53 23.30
N ILE A 405 34.90 -14.04 24.12
CA ILE A 405 34.93 -13.94 25.59
C ILE A 405 36.39 -13.66 26.02
N SER A 406 36.59 -12.74 26.96
CA SER A 406 37.85 -12.55 27.69
C SER A 406 38.10 -13.72 28.65
N ASP A 407 39.36 -14.13 28.81
CA ASP A 407 39.83 -15.08 29.83
C ASP A 407 39.42 -16.57 29.68
N LYS A 408 39.01 -17.02 28.48
CA LYS A 408 39.02 -18.46 28.12
C LYS A 408 39.81 -18.72 26.85
N ARG A 409 40.67 -19.76 26.86
CA ARG A 409 41.14 -20.47 25.65
C ARG A 409 40.26 -21.69 25.37
N VAL A 410 40.29 -22.20 24.13
CA VAL A 410 39.61 -23.45 23.75
C VAL A 410 40.11 -24.67 24.54
N ASP A 411 41.34 -24.61 25.07
CA ASP A 411 41.97 -25.65 25.91
C ASP A 411 41.72 -25.47 27.42
N GLY A 412 41.00 -24.44 27.85
CA GLY A 412 40.73 -24.14 29.27
C GLY A 412 41.89 -23.48 30.04
N THR A 413 43.02 -23.15 29.39
CA THR A 413 44.14 -22.46 30.04
C THR A 413 43.96 -20.93 30.07
N THR A 414 44.41 -20.28 31.15
CA THR A 414 44.42 -18.82 31.27
C THR A 414 45.62 -18.23 30.55
N ASN A 415 45.37 -17.25 29.66
CA ASN A 415 46.44 -16.53 28.96
C ASN A 415 46.47 -15.06 29.41
N PRO A 416 47.41 -14.65 30.29
CA PRO A 416 47.45 -13.29 30.84
C PRO A 416 47.83 -12.19 29.84
N ASN A 417 48.12 -12.55 28.58
CA ASN A 417 48.51 -11.61 27.51
C ASN A 417 47.61 -11.69 26.27
N ASP A 418 46.44 -12.34 26.33
CA ASP A 418 45.53 -12.42 25.19
C ASP A 418 44.56 -11.24 25.14
N THR A 419 44.78 -10.29 24.23
CA THR A 419 43.80 -9.23 23.97
C THR A 419 42.72 -9.63 22.95
N ASN A 420 42.79 -10.85 22.38
CA ASN A 420 41.92 -11.32 21.29
C ASN A 420 41.39 -12.75 21.56
N GLY A 421 40.81 -12.97 22.75
CA GLY A 421 40.26 -14.28 23.18
C GLY A 421 39.32 -14.94 22.16
N ASN A 422 39.30 -16.29 22.15
CA ASN A 422 39.07 -17.06 20.91
C ASN A 422 37.89 -16.63 20.05
N TYR A 423 38.20 -16.40 18.78
CA TYR A 423 37.25 -16.15 17.70
C TYR A 423 36.44 -17.42 17.39
N VAL A 424 35.16 -17.43 17.77
CA VAL A 424 34.21 -18.45 17.32
C VAL A 424 33.47 -17.91 16.10
N ASP A 425 34.07 -18.13 14.92
CA ASP A 425 33.39 -17.88 13.64
C ASP A 425 32.31 -18.94 13.43
N SER A 426 31.06 -18.53 13.29
CA SER A 426 29.99 -19.44 12.86
C SER A 426 29.89 -19.37 11.35
N PRO A 427 29.99 -20.49 10.61
CA PRO A 427 29.99 -20.46 9.15
C PRO A 427 28.72 -19.78 8.60
N ASP A 428 28.87 -19.00 7.53
CA ASP A 428 27.80 -18.20 6.91
C ASP A 428 26.50 -19.04 6.73
N GLN A 429 25.48 -18.75 7.53
CA GLN A 429 24.21 -19.46 7.52
C GLN A 429 23.30 -18.87 6.44
N SER A 430 22.88 -19.70 5.47
CA SER A 430 21.77 -19.35 4.59
C SER A 430 20.49 -19.19 5.41
N VAL A 431 19.72 -18.15 5.10
CA VAL A 431 18.47 -17.79 5.78
C VAL A 431 17.41 -17.48 4.74
N LEU A 432 16.21 -18.02 4.94
CA LEU A 432 15.02 -17.67 4.19
C LEU A 432 14.05 -16.89 5.09
N ALA A 433 13.34 -15.94 4.48
CA ALA A 433 12.18 -15.32 5.09
C ALA A 433 11.06 -15.13 4.07
N TYR A 434 9.83 -15.01 4.57
CA TYR A 434 8.64 -14.88 3.75
C TYR A 434 7.60 -13.99 4.43
N THR A 435 6.98 -13.09 3.66
CA THR A 435 5.86 -12.25 4.12
C THR A 435 4.60 -12.57 3.34
N ALA A 436 3.47 -12.67 4.03
CA ALA A 436 2.12 -12.60 3.45
C ALA A 436 1.43 -11.31 3.89
N ALA A 437 0.85 -10.56 2.96
CA ALA A 437 0.36 -9.20 3.20
C ALA A 437 -1.01 -8.90 2.56
N LEU A 438 -1.76 -8.02 3.21
CA LEU A 438 -3.12 -7.60 2.86
C LEU A 438 -3.27 -6.08 3.00
N LEU A 439 -3.98 -5.45 2.07
CA LEU A 439 -4.39 -4.05 2.14
C LEU A 439 -5.87 -3.92 1.76
N VAL A 440 -6.69 -3.38 2.67
CA VAL A 440 -8.12 -3.10 2.49
C VAL A 440 -8.39 -1.61 2.67
N LYS A 441 -8.97 -0.96 1.66
CA LYS A 441 -9.29 0.48 1.70
C LYS A 441 -10.75 0.78 1.35
N ASN A 442 -11.32 1.84 1.92
CA ASN A 442 -12.62 2.36 1.49
C ASN A 442 -12.53 2.99 0.08
N SER A 443 -13.67 3.18 -0.58
CA SER A 443 -13.69 3.65 -1.99
C SER A 443 -13.15 5.07 -2.17
N ALA A 444 -13.35 5.96 -1.19
CA ALA A 444 -12.76 7.31 -1.14
C ALA A 444 -11.25 7.31 -0.78
N SER A 445 -10.66 6.15 -0.50
CA SER A 445 -9.26 6.00 -0.08
C SER A 445 -8.88 6.98 1.05
N THR A 446 -9.74 7.07 2.06
CA THR A 446 -9.61 7.85 3.31
C THR A 446 -9.58 6.99 4.57
N LEU A 447 -9.78 5.67 4.44
CA LEU A 447 -9.64 4.70 5.50
C LEU A 447 -9.00 3.43 4.92
N PHE A 448 -7.84 3.07 5.45
CA PHE A 448 -7.03 1.93 5.05
C PHE A 448 -6.75 1.06 6.28
N PHE A 449 -6.88 -0.25 6.12
CA PHE A 449 -6.34 -1.25 7.03
C PHE A 449 -5.36 -2.09 6.23
N ASP A 450 -4.11 -2.11 6.68
CA ASP A 450 -3.06 -2.98 6.16
C ASP A 450 -2.61 -3.96 7.25
N SER A 451 -2.21 -5.15 6.81
CA SER A 451 -1.74 -6.23 7.66
C SER A 451 -0.63 -6.99 6.94
N GLN A 452 0.39 -7.44 7.67
CA GLN A 452 1.45 -8.29 7.15
C GLN A 452 1.92 -9.27 8.23
N TYR A 453 2.17 -10.50 7.82
CA TYR A 453 2.78 -11.54 8.64
C TYR A 453 4.08 -11.99 7.99
N THR A 454 5.21 -11.82 8.69
CA THR A 454 6.53 -12.26 8.25
C THR A 454 7.06 -13.38 9.15
N GLY A 455 7.65 -14.42 8.55
CA GLY A 455 8.39 -15.47 9.25
C GLY A 455 9.77 -15.71 8.60
N THR A 456 10.67 -16.36 9.34
CA THR A 456 12.02 -16.72 8.89
C THR A 456 12.45 -18.04 9.53
N ASP A 457 13.39 -18.75 8.89
CA ASP A 457 14.07 -19.93 9.46
C ASP A 457 15.29 -19.56 10.33
N GLN A 458 15.67 -18.28 10.37
CA GLN A 458 16.84 -17.82 11.12
C GLN A 458 16.72 -18.13 12.61
N LYS A 459 17.70 -18.88 13.13
CA LYS A 459 17.94 -19.01 14.56
C LYS A 459 18.70 -17.81 15.11
N ALA A 460 18.40 -17.43 16.34
CA ALA A 460 19.27 -16.62 17.19
C ALA A 460 19.95 -17.52 18.23
N GLU A 461 21.11 -17.09 18.70
CA GLU A 461 21.89 -17.77 19.72
C GLU A 461 21.76 -17.06 21.09
N TYR A 462 22.04 -17.79 22.16
CA TYR A 462 22.45 -17.22 23.45
C TYR A 462 23.44 -18.16 24.14
N TYR A 463 24.30 -17.59 25.00
CA TYR A 463 25.25 -18.37 25.78
C TYR A 463 24.61 -18.83 27.10
N ASP A 464 24.59 -20.14 27.35
CA ASP A 464 24.22 -20.71 28.64
C ASP A 464 25.49 -20.82 29.50
N THR A 465 25.63 -19.91 30.47
CA THR A 465 26.77 -19.87 31.39
C THR A 465 26.81 -21.00 32.41
N ALA A 466 25.71 -21.72 32.62
CA ALA A 466 25.63 -22.85 33.54
C ALA A 466 25.99 -24.19 32.85
N ALA A 467 25.69 -24.31 31.56
CA ALA A 467 26.06 -25.46 30.73
C ALA A 467 27.32 -25.23 29.86
N ASP A 468 27.86 -24.01 29.85
CA ASP A 468 29.04 -23.55 29.07
C ASP A 468 28.92 -23.74 27.54
N VAL A 469 27.69 -23.65 27.01
CA VAL A 469 27.36 -23.91 25.60
C VAL A 469 26.47 -22.83 24.97
N PHE A 470 26.52 -22.73 23.64
CA PHE A 470 25.52 -21.99 22.89
C PHE A 470 24.23 -22.78 22.71
N ARG A 471 23.10 -22.12 22.97
CA ARG A 471 21.75 -22.60 22.66
C ARG A 471 21.15 -21.75 21.55
N GLN A 472 20.33 -22.37 20.69
CA GLN A 472 19.60 -21.69 19.61
C GLN A 472 18.10 -21.66 19.90
N TYR A 473 17.45 -20.58 19.45
CA TYR A 473 16.00 -20.39 19.46
C TYR A 473 15.56 -19.70 18.16
N ASP A 474 14.27 -19.73 17.84
CA ASP A 474 13.77 -19.09 16.63
C ASP A 474 13.76 -17.56 16.76
N MET A 475 14.14 -16.86 15.68
CA MET A 475 13.71 -15.47 15.50
C MET A 475 12.16 -15.42 15.45
N PRO A 476 11.53 -14.34 15.95
CA PRO A 476 10.10 -14.31 16.07
C PRO A 476 9.44 -14.22 14.70
N SER A 477 8.29 -14.88 14.54
CA SER A 477 7.34 -14.46 13.52
C SER A 477 6.66 -13.16 13.95
N VAL A 478 6.44 -12.23 13.01
CA VAL A 478 5.90 -10.90 13.30
C VAL A 478 4.61 -10.68 12.55
N LEU A 479 3.54 -10.37 13.29
CA LEU A 479 2.27 -9.88 12.75
C LEU A 479 2.19 -8.38 12.98
N GLU A 480 2.21 -7.58 11.91
CA GLU A 480 1.96 -6.15 11.97
C GLU A 480 0.61 -5.79 11.35
N ASN A 481 -0.07 -4.82 11.95
CA ASN A 481 -1.35 -4.30 11.51
C ASN A 481 -1.34 -2.77 11.63
N THR A 482 -1.80 -2.06 10.59
CA THR A 482 -1.95 -0.60 10.65
C THR A 482 -3.37 -0.20 10.27
N LEU A 483 -3.97 0.70 11.04
CA LEU A 483 -5.22 1.35 10.70
C LEU A 483 -4.98 2.86 10.49
N THR A 484 -5.23 3.33 9.28
CA THR A 484 -4.97 4.70 8.84
C THR A 484 -6.26 5.40 8.42
N TRP A 485 -6.60 6.51 9.09
CA TRP A 485 -7.64 7.46 8.70
C TRP A 485 -7.04 8.74 8.13
N LEU A 486 -7.48 9.14 6.94
CA LEU A 486 -7.14 10.43 6.34
C LEU A 486 -8.31 11.41 6.50
N LEU A 487 -8.06 12.48 7.26
CA LEU A 487 -8.98 13.56 7.57
C LEU A 487 -8.55 14.86 6.88
N ASN A 488 -9.39 15.89 6.95
CA ASN A 488 -9.06 17.26 6.51
C ASN A 488 -8.48 17.33 5.08
N ASP A 489 -9.20 16.78 4.10
CA ASP A 489 -8.74 16.64 2.70
C ASP A 489 -7.39 15.93 2.55
N LYS A 490 -7.19 14.86 3.34
CA LYS A 490 -5.96 14.05 3.39
C LYS A 490 -4.72 14.85 3.83
N ARG A 491 -4.93 15.97 4.54
CA ARG A 491 -3.84 16.73 5.20
C ARG A 491 -3.50 16.21 6.59
N THR A 492 -4.45 15.58 7.27
CA THR A 492 -4.24 14.99 8.60
C THR A 492 -4.40 13.49 8.48
N SER A 493 -3.40 12.73 8.93
CA SER A 493 -3.49 11.27 9.04
C SER A 493 -3.52 10.90 10.51
N LEU A 494 -4.48 10.07 10.93
CA LEU A 494 -4.45 9.38 12.22
C LEU A 494 -4.11 7.93 11.95
N VAL A 495 -3.07 7.43 12.62
CA VAL A 495 -2.51 6.10 12.40
C VAL A 495 -2.49 5.37 13.74
N VAL A 496 -2.90 4.10 13.75
CA VAL A 496 -2.61 3.18 14.85
C VAL A 496 -1.91 1.98 14.26
N LYS A 497 -0.61 1.82 14.53
CA LYS A 497 0.12 0.59 14.23
C LYS A 497 0.11 -0.31 15.46
N HIS A 498 -0.08 -1.60 15.23
CA HIS A 498 0.00 -2.65 16.23
C HIS A 498 0.93 -3.76 15.69
N ALA A 499 1.87 -4.24 16.49
CA ALA A 499 2.79 -5.30 16.10
C ALA A 499 2.90 -6.34 17.20
N VAL A 500 2.90 -7.63 16.84
CA VAL A 500 3.07 -8.77 17.74
C VAL A 500 4.20 -9.63 17.25
N TYR A 501 5.10 -9.98 18.17
CA TYR A 501 6.24 -10.84 17.95
C TYR A 501 6.01 -12.13 18.75
N SER A 502 5.98 -13.26 18.04
CA SER A 502 5.81 -14.58 18.62
C SER A 502 7.06 -15.42 18.36
N TYR A 503 7.82 -15.69 19.42
CA TYR A 503 8.99 -16.55 19.39
C TYR A 503 8.54 -18.00 19.53
N SER A 504 9.19 -18.94 18.84
CA SER A 504 9.04 -20.38 19.08
C SER A 504 10.30 -20.94 19.76
N GLY A 505 10.11 -21.98 20.58
CA GLY A 505 11.18 -22.55 21.41
C GLY A 505 11.62 -21.71 22.61
N ARG A 506 10.95 -20.57 22.90
CA ARG A 506 11.22 -19.71 24.06
C ARG A 506 9.90 -19.14 24.59
N ASP A 507 9.68 -19.15 25.89
CA ASP A 507 8.55 -18.47 26.53
C ASP A 507 8.81 -16.95 26.55
N TYR A 508 8.58 -16.33 25.40
CA TYR A 508 8.73 -14.90 25.19
C TYR A 508 7.71 -14.40 24.15
N ALA A 509 6.91 -13.42 24.54
CA ALA A 509 6.01 -12.68 23.65
C ALA A 509 6.22 -11.17 23.81
N MET A 510 6.09 -10.43 22.71
CA MET A 510 6.15 -8.95 22.72
C MET A 510 5.02 -8.38 21.87
N THR A 511 4.31 -7.39 22.40
CA THR A 511 3.25 -6.66 21.70
C THR A 511 3.49 -5.15 21.81
N ARG A 512 3.34 -4.43 20.70
CA ARG A 512 3.63 -3.00 20.58
C ARG A 512 2.44 -2.26 19.99
N LEU A 513 1.97 -1.21 20.65
CA LEU A 513 0.91 -0.33 20.17
C LEU A 513 1.46 1.08 19.95
N MET A 514 1.21 1.64 18.78
CA MET A 514 1.84 2.85 18.26
C MET A 514 0.77 3.78 17.64
N PRO A 515 -0.03 4.48 18.46
CA PRO A 515 -0.90 5.56 18.02
C PRO A 515 -0.10 6.82 17.64
N ALA A 516 -0.43 7.40 16.48
CA ALA A 516 0.25 8.58 15.95
C ALA A 516 -0.65 9.46 15.08
N ALA A 517 -0.22 10.70 14.88
CA ALA A 517 -0.81 11.63 13.92
C ALA A 517 0.27 12.22 13.00
N GLU A 518 -0.02 12.37 11.71
CA GLU A 518 0.73 13.21 10.78
C GLU A 518 -0.12 14.41 10.36
N GLN A 519 0.47 15.60 10.34
CA GLN A 519 -0.09 16.82 9.79
C GLN A 519 0.78 17.33 8.63
N ARG A 520 0.20 17.42 7.42
CA ARG A 520 0.82 18.08 6.28
C ARG A 520 0.78 19.60 6.44
N LEU A 521 1.94 20.22 6.37
CA LEU A 521 2.13 21.67 6.43
C LEU A 521 2.36 22.20 5.01
N GLY A 522 1.27 22.70 4.41
CA GLY A 522 1.28 23.21 3.04
C GLY A 522 1.53 22.11 1.99
N LYS A 523 2.38 22.42 1.00
CA LYS A 523 2.63 21.53 -0.13
C LYS A 523 3.80 20.55 0.07
N ARG A 524 4.88 20.94 0.75
CA ARG A 524 6.14 20.17 0.79
C ARG A 524 6.48 19.50 2.12
N LEU A 525 5.98 19.99 3.24
CA LEU A 525 6.33 19.48 4.57
C LEU A 525 5.17 18.67 5.16
N SER A 526 5.50 17.64 5.94
CA SER A 526 4.60 17.02 6.91
C SER A 526 5.36 16.71 8.18
N LEU A 527 4.75 16.94 9.33
CA LEU A 527 5.29 16.58 10.64
C LEU A 527 4.41 15.50 11.26
N ARG A 528 5.00 14.57 12.02
CA ARG A 528 4.28 13.51 12.74
C ARG A 528 4.75 13.37 14.17
N ALA A 529 3.84 12.99 15.05
CA ALA A 529 4.10 12.68 16.45
C ALA A 529 3.20 11.52 16.91
N GLY A 530 3.65 10.75 17.91
CA GLY A 530 2.90 9.64 18.47
C GLY A 530 3.48 9.13 19.80
N ALA A 531 2.79 8.17 20.40
CA ALA A 531 3.23 7.47 21.60
C ALA A 531 3.52 6.00 21.26
N GLU A 532 4.51 5.39 21.91
CA GLU A 532 4.76 3.95 21.85
C GLU A 532 4.40 3.33 23.19
N MET A 533 3.77 2.16 23.14
CA MET A 533 3.51 1.30 24.29
C MET A 533 3.98 -0.10 23.93
N THR A 534 4.83 -0.68 24.75
CA THR A 534 5.34 -2.05 24.62
C THR A 534 4.85 -2.86 25.82
N ASN A 535 4.37 -4.07 25.60
CA ASN A 535 4.26 -5.07 26.68
C ASN A 535 5.05 -6.32 26.27
N ILE A 536 5.72 -6.89 27.25
CA ILE A 536 6.56 -8.09 27.15
C ILE A 536 6.07 -9.09 28.20
N GLU A 537 6.00 -10.35 27.79
CA GLU A 537 5.79 -11.49 28.67
C GLU A 537 6.97 -12.45 28.45
N LEU A 538 7.74 -12.73 29.49
CA LEU A 538 9.01 -13.47 29.43
C LEU A 538 9.10 -14.39 30.64
N TYR A 539 9.16 -15.71 30.42
CA TYR A 539 9.15 -16.72 31.49
C TYR A 539 7.98 -16.52 32.48
N GLY A 540 6.79 -16.21 31.96
CA GLY A 540 5.58 -15.84 32.71
C GLY A 540 5.56 -14.44 33.35
N GLU A 541 6.69 -13.74 33.45
CA GLU A 541 6.74 -12.37 34.01
C GLU A 541 6.32 -11.31 32.99
N LYS A 542 5.55 -10.32 33.44
CA LYS A 542 4.93 -9.30 32.56
C LYS A 542 5.52 -7.93 32.84
N SER A 543 6.17 -7.34 31.83
CA SER A 543 6.82 -6.03 31.92
C SER A 543 6.39 -5.09 30.80
N SER A 544 6.15 -3.82 31.14
CA SER A 544 5.67 -2.79 30.22
C SER A 544 6.70 -1.69 29.97
N GLY A 545 6.74 -1.20 28.74
CA GLY A 545 7.53 -0.09 28.28
C GLY A 545 6.68 1.00 27.64
N SER A 546 7.20 2.21 27.59
CA SER A 546 6.54 3.33 26.93
C SER A 546 7.56 4.30 26.34
N GLY A 547 7.11 5.06 25.34
CA GLY A 547 7.94 6.03 24.65
C GLY A 547 7.11 7.02 23.84
N PHE A 548 7.82 7.88 23.12
CA PHE A 548 7.25 8.82 22.17
C PHE A 548 8.00 8.75 20.85
N MET A 549 7.32 9.22 19.80
CA MET A 549 7.82 9.18 18.44
C MET A 549 7.57 10.54 17.79
N ALA A 550 8.54 11.01 17.00
CA ALA A 550 8.47 12.27 16.27
C ALA A 550 9.11 12.11 14.89
N GLY A 551 8.74 12.95 13.92
CA GLY A 551 9.36 12.92 12.59
C GLY A 551 8.71 13.83 11.57
N GLY A 552 9.09 13.66 10.31
CA GLY A 552 8.48 14.36 9.19
C GLY A 552 8.85 13.81 7.81
N SER A 553 8.25 14.40 6.78
CA SER A 553 8.67 14.25 5.38
C SER A 553 8.93 15.63 4.78
N ALA A 554 9.96 15.74 3.95
CA ALA A 554 10.19 16.86 3.05
C ALA A 554 10.15 16.36 1.59
N ASP A 555 9.20 16.88 0.81
CA ASP A 555 9.21 16.84 -0.65
C ASP A 555 10.22 17.87 -1.15
N LEU A 556 11.32 17.38 -1.73
CA LEU A 556 12.46 18.17 -2.18
C LEU A 556 12.29 18.66 -3.65
N GLY A 557 11.17 18.31 -4.30
CA GLY A 557 10.95 18.49 -5.73
C GLY A 557 11.66 17.44 -6.60
N ARG A 558 11.41 17.46 -7.92
CA ARG A 558 11.92 16.47 -8.88
C ARG A 558 11.67 15.01 -8.43
N ASN A 559 10.50 14.78 -7.85
CA ASN A 559 10.03 13.52 -7.26
C ASN A 559 10.89 12.94 -6.12
N TRP A 560 11.80 13.71 -5.52
CA TRP A 560 12.55 13.31 -4.33
C TRP A 560 11.76 13.57 -3.05
N THR A 561 11.77 12.61 -2.13
CA THR A 561 11.25 12.73 -0.77
C THR A 561 12.29 12.27 0.24
N PHE A 562 12.48 13.06 1.29
CA PHE A 562 13.24 12.71 2.49
C PHE A 562 12.27 12.49 3.65
N ASP A 563 12.42 11.39 4.38
CA ASP A 563 11.70 11.09 5.62
C ASP A 563 12.69 10.89 6.77
N LEU A 564 12.39 11.48 7.92
CA LEU A 564 13.11 11.28 9.17
C LEU A 564 12.11 10.93 10.26
N ASN A 565 12.40 9.88 11.02
CA ASN A 565 11.63 9.45 12.18
C ASN A 565 12.60 9.19 13.35
N TRP A 566 12.19 9.56 14.55
CA TRP A 566 12.88 9.31 15.81
C TRP A 566 11.89 8.70 16.80
N THR A 567 12.33 7.69 17.53
CA THR A 567 11.62 7.04 18.64
C THR A 567 12.51 7.08 19.87
N SER A 568 11.97 7.54 20.99
CA SER A 568 12.63 7.49 22.31
C SER A 568 11.74 6.72 23.26
N ARG A 569 12.24 5.62 23.85
CA ARG A 569 11.43 4.70 24.65
C ARG A 569 12.20 4.11 25.83
N HIS A 570 11.49 3.76 26.89
CA HIS A 570 11.97 2.86 27.93
C HIS A 570 11.44 1.46 27.60
N ARG A 571 12.30 0.57 27.11
CA ARG A 571 11.94 -0.80 26.72
C ARG A 571 12.35 -1.78 27.84
N PRO A 572 11.50 -2.75 28.22
CA PRO A 572 11.94 -3.86 29.06
C PRO A 572 13.03 -4.69 28.39
N SER A 573 13.94 -5.24 29.18
CA SER A 573 14.93 -6.17 28.67
C SER A 573 14.27 -7.43 28.10
N ARG A 574 14.97 -8.05 27.14
CA ARG A 574 14.59 -9.36 26.58
C ARG A 574 15.19 -10.53 27.37
N ASN A 575 16.14 -10.23 28.27
CA ASN A 575 17.01 -11.22 28.92
C ASN A 575 17.16 -11.01 30.44
N LEU A 576 16.70 -9.89 30.99
CA LEU A 576 16.79 -9.56 32.41
C LEU A 576 15.43 -9.14 32.96
N ASN A 577 14.99 -9.81 34.02
CA ASN A 577 13.74 -9.50 34.70
C ASN A 577 13.87 -8.15 35.44
N ASP A 578 12.75 -7.44 35.61
CA ASP A 578 12.62 -6.05 36.11
C ASP A 578 13.47 -4.93 35.43
N PHE A 579 14.49 -5.25 34.63
CA PHE A 579 15.32 -4.23 33.97
C PHE A 579 14.60 -3.58 32.77
N LYS A 580 14.66 -2.25 32.71
CA LYS A 580 14.19 -1.44 31.59
C LYS A 580 15.26 -0.41 31.26
N PHE A 581 15.56 -0.22 29.99
CA PHE A 581 16.55 0.77 29.55
C PHE A 581 15.96 1.74 28.54
N ARG A 582 16.49 2.96 28.57
CA ARG A 582 16.23 3.94 27.53
C ARG A 582 16.91 3.52 26.22
N GLU A 583 16.15 3.58 25.14
CA GLU A 583 16.56 3.30 23.78
C GLU A 583 16.14 4.46 22.87
N ASP A 584 17.09 5.03 22.14
CA ASP A 584 16.86 6.06 21.12
C ASP A 584 17.13 5.49 19.73
N LEU A 585 16.12 5.54 18.87
CA LEU A 585 16.11 4.92 17.54
C LEU A 585 15.82 6.00 16.48
N ILE A 586 16.72 6.12 15.51
CA ILE A 586 16.56 7.00 14.34
C ILE A 586 16.29 6.13 13.11
N PHE A 587 15.37 6.56 12.25
CA PHE A 587 15.09 5.93 10.96
C PHE A 587 14.92 6.97 9.86
N ILE A 588 15.77 6.88 8.84
CA ILE A 588 15.82 7.77 7.68
C ILE A 588 15.37 7.01 6.43
N THR A 589 14.66 7.69 5.53
CA THR A 589 14.48 7.27 4.15
C THR A 589 14.79 8.42 3.19
N VAL A 590 15.54 8.12 2.14
CA VAL A 590 15.62 8.95 0.93
C VAL A 590 14.93 8.16 -0.18
N SER A 591 14.02 8.77 -0.94
CA SER A 591 13.39 8.10 -2.08
C SER A 591 13.21 9.04 -3.26
N ARG A 592 13.21 8.47 -4.46
CA ARG A 592 12.86 9.15 -5.72
C ARG A 592 11.88 8.28 -6.49
N ALA A 593 10.82 8.89 -7.00
CA ALA A 593 9.83 8.22 -7.84
C ALA A 593 9.88 8.72 -9.29
N GLY A 594 9.44 7.91 -10.25
CA GLY A 594 9.57 8.24 -11.68
C GLY A 594 11.04 8.32 -12.10
N ILE A 595 11.69 7.17 -12.24
CA ILE A 595 13.11 7.07 -12.62
C ILE A 595 13.25 6.42 -13.99
N LEU A 596 12.57 5.29 -14.19
CA LEU A 596 12.46 4.58 -15.47
C LEU A 596 11.04 4.61 -16.03
N PHE A 597 10.03 4.80 -15.18
CA PHE A 597 8.61 4.74 -15.51
C PHE A 597 7.83 5.97 -15.00
N GLY A 598 8.46 7.15 -15.09
CA GLY A 598 7.82 8.44 -14.87
C GLY A 598 8.22 9.43 -15.95
N ASP A 599 7.21 10.13 -16.48
CA ASP A 599 7.33 11.30 -17.37
C ASP A 599 7.35 12.60 -16.53
#